data_AF-A0A1A8XEQ2-F1
#
_entry.id   AF-A0A1A8XEQ2-F1
#
_cell.length_a   1.000
_cell.length_b   1.000
_cell.length_c   1.000
_cell.angle_alpha   90.00
_cell.angle_beta   90.00
_cell.angle_gamma   90.00
#
_symmetry.space_group_name_H-M   'P 1'
#
loop_
_entity.id
_entity.type
_entity.pdbx_description
1 polymer ?
#
loop_
_entity_poly.entity_id
_entity_poly.type
_entity_poly.pdbx_seq_one_letter_code
_entity_poly.pdbx_strand_id
1 'polypeptide(L)'
;MGKELSVGDYYNIFFKIRDTFNNVTEEYYKEYLYKGDQFLLNIALYLLENYNGDYKYFCDIDKERKERCDYLNRWLNEKKALYTSNTKCKSHNDLWDRYIERLWDRMQEGAEENKRCQRNVSDKKTFQDIWIIPSCNSSNSVEIEKSCQHAEPPFVPTAPALASHPQDHACPSSVAPITSSCKAVLTTTYVVFGILLFFMYFLRFSSVGMKLNNLIRGGKIKRRKVDKENNESFRSDNNSNMESLDRRFNVIYNSFQN
;
A
#
# COMPACT_ATOMS: atom_id res chain seq x y z
N MET A 1 1.22 8.13 34.29
CA MET A 1 2.43 7.86 33.49
C MET A 1 1.95 7.24 32.19
N GLY A 2 2.11 7.93 31.05
CA GLY A 2 1.70 7.41 29.75
C GLY A 2 2.54 6.19 29.37
N LYS A 3 1.93 5.21 28.70
CA LYS A 3 2.64 4.02 28.22
C LYS A 3 3.56 4.43 27.07
N GLU A 4 4.85 4.09 27.16
CA GLU A 4 5.78 4.26 26.05
C GLU A 4 5.29 3.49 24.82
N LEU A 5 5.27 4.16 23.66
CA LEU A 5 4.87 3.54 22.40
C LEU A 5 5.91 2.51 21.94
N SER A 6 5.42 1.36 21.48
CA SER A 6 6.26 0.37 20.83
C SER A 6 6.59 0.77 19.38
N VAL A 7 7.59 0.11 18.79
CA VAL A 7 7.90 0.23 17.36
C VAL A 7 6.66 0.01 16.50
N GLY A 8 5.84 -1.01 16.81
CA GLY A 8 4.62 -1.31 16.07
C GLY A 8 3.58 -0.18 16.15
N ASP A 9 3.49 0.52 17.28
CA ASP A 9 2.57 1.63 17.45
C ASP A 9 2.93 2.81 16.54
N TYR A 10 4.22 3.14 16.43
CA TYR A 10 4.67 4.19 15.49
C TYR A 10 4.38 3.85 14.04
N TYR A 11 4.56 2.59 13.63
CA TYR A 11 4.16 2.15 12.29
C TYR A 11 2.65 2.29 12.07
N ASN A 12 1.83 1.89 13.05
CA ASN A 12 0.38 2.03 12.98
C ASN A 12 -0.09 3.48 12.93
N ILE A 13 0.70 4.43 13.43
CA ILE A 13 0.41 5.86 13.35
C ILE A 13 0.77 6.41 11.97
N PHE A 14 2.06 6.35 11.60
CA PHE A 14 2.57 7.08 10.44
C PHE A 14 2.30 6.39 9.09
N PHE A 15 2.11 5.08 9.09
CA PHE A 15 1.88 4.27 7.88
C PHE A 15 0.43 3.83 7.73
N LYS A 16 -0.48 4.34 8.58
CA LYS A 16 -1.91 4.10 8.46
C LYS A 16 -2.41 4.55 7.09
N ILE A 17 -3.16 3.69 6.40
CA ILE A 17 -3.93 4.09 5.22
C ILE A 17 -5.17 4.85 5.71
N ARG A 18 -5.35 6.06 5.21
CA ARG A 18 -6.42 7.00 5.59
C ARG A 18 -7.37 7.21 4.43
N ASP A 19 -8.65 7.29 4.76
CA ASP A 19 -9.76 7.71 3.91
C ASP A 19 -10.21 9.14 4.22
N THR A 20 -9.75 9.69 5.35
CA THR A 20 -10.14 10.99 5.90
C THR A 20 -8.93 11.75 6.44
N PHE A 21 -8.97 13.08 6.33
CA PHE A 21 -7.91 14.00 6.75
C PHE A 21 -8.51 15.12 7.59
N ASN A 22 -8.53 14.92 8.92
CA ASN A 22 -9.21 15.82 9.84
C ASN A 22 -8.28 16.93 10.37
N ASN A 23 -6.97 16.77 10.23
CA ASN A 23 -5.95 17.69 10.72
C ASN A 23 -5.32 18.54 9.61
N VAL A 24 -6.01 18.67 8.47
CA VAL A 24 -5.54 19.41 7.30
C VAL A 24 -6.39 20.67 7.08
N THR A 25 -5.76 21.84 7.16
CA THR A 25 -6.38 23.12 6.82
C THR A 25 -6.00 23.51 5.38
N GLU A 26 -6.84 23.16 4.40
CA GLU A 26 -6.52 23.35 2.96
C GLU A 26 -6.15 24.80 2.63
N GLU A 27 -6.87 25.78 3.18
CA GLU A 27 -6.65 27.21 2.88
C GLU A 27 -5.22 27.66 3.16
N TYR A 28 -4.65 27.22 4.29
CA TYR A 28 -3.31 27.64 4.71
C TYR A 28 -2.19 26.98 3.91
N TYR A 29 -2.43 25.78 3.38
CA TYR A 29 -1.41 24.99 2.65
C TYR A 29 -1.68 24.86 1.14
N LYS A 30 -2.66 25.60 0.62
CA LYS A 30 -3.18 25.46 -0.75
C LYS A 30 -2.09 25.48 -1.83
N GLU A 31 -1.06 26.31 -1.66
CA GLU A 31 0.05 26.43 -2.62
C GLU A 31 0.94 25.18 -2.72
N TYR A 32 0.93 24.33 -1.69
CA TYR A 32 1.69 23.08 -1.63
C TYR A 32 0.87 21.85 -2.03
N LEU A 33 -0.46 21.97 -2.07
CA LEU A 33 -1.39 20.91 -2.44
C LEU A 33 -1.57 20.84 -3.96
N TYR A 34 -0.54 20.32 -4.64
CA TYR A 34 -0.48 20.30 -6.11
C TYR A 34 -1.51 19.34 -6.73
N LYS A 35 -2.59 19.90 -7.30
CA LYS A 35 -3.70 19.12 -7.90
C LYS A 35 -3.37 18.48 -9.27
N GLY A 36 -2.21 18.79 -9.86
CA GLY A 36 -1.77 18.21 -11.14
C GLY A 36 -1.17 16.81 -11.03
N ASP A 37 -0.82 16.38 -9.82
CA ASP A 37 -0.29 15.04 -9.53
C ASP A 37 -1.00 14.48 -8.29
N GLN A 38 -1.85 13.48 -8.51
CA GLN A 38 -2.65 12.87 -7.44
C GLN A 38 -1.78 12.19 -6.37
N PHE A 39 -0.65 11.61 -6.76
CA PHE A 39 0.23 10.93 -5.82
C PHE A 39 0.94 11.94 -4.91
N LEU A 40 1.44 13.03 -5.49
CA LEU A 40 2.09 14.11 -4.74
C LEU A 40 1.10 14.84 -3.82
N LEU A 41 -0.12 15.10 -4.29
CA LEU A 41 -1.20 15.65 -3.48
C LEU A 41 -1.48 14.76 -2.27
N ASN A 42 -1.59 13.45 -2.48
CA ASN A 42 -1.83 12.51 -1.40
C ASN A 42 -0.68 12.52 -0.39
N ILE A 43 0.58 12.53 -0.84
CA ILE A 43 1.73 12.62 0.09
C ILE A 43 1.62 13.89 0.95
N ALA A 44 1.30 15.05 0.35
CA ALA A 44 1.16 16.30 1.08
C ALA A 44 0.04 16.23 2.15
N LEU A 45 -1.11 15.66 1.82
CA LEU A 45 -2.23 15.47 2.75
C LEU A 45 -1.85 14.56 3.93
N TYR A 46 -1.20 13.43 3.66
CA TYR A 46 -0.73 12.52 4.70
C TYR A 46 0.35 13.16 5.57
N LEU A 47 1.26 13.92 4.97
CA LEU A 47 2.31 14.63 5.69
C LEU A 47 1.71 15.64 6.68
N LEU A 48 0.76 16.44 6.23
CA LEU A 48 0.04 17.40 7.07
C LEU A 48 -0.74 16.72 8.19
N GLU A 49 -1.46 15.66 7.86
CA GLU A 49 -2.26 14.90 8.82
C GLU A 49 -1.38 14.28 9.92
N ASN A 50 -0.26 13.66 9.54
CA ASN A 50 0.66 13.07 10.50
C ASN A 50 1.43 14.14 11.30
N TYR A 51 1.81 15.25 10.67
CA TYR A 51 2.51 16.33 11.38
C TYR A 51 1.58 17.02 12.39
N ASN A 52 0.42 17.48 11.94
CA ASN A 52 -0.52 18.20 12.79
C ASN A 52 -1.16 17.26 13.82
N GLY A 53 -1.59 16.07 13.42
CA GLY A 53 -2.32 15.12 14.26
C GLY A 53 -1.45 14.33 15.26
N ASP A 54 -0.20 14.04 14.91
CA ASP A 54 0.63 13.12 15.68
C ASP A 54 1.97 13.67 16.14
N TYR A 55 2.55 14.67 15.48
CA TYR A 55 3.81 15.27 15.91
C TYR A 55 3.60 16.52 16.77
N LYS A 56 2.87 17.51 16.23
CA LYS A 56 2.73 18.85 16.81
C LYS A 56 2.11 18.85 18.21
N TYR A 57 1.21 17.92 18.52
CA TYR A 57 0.56 17.84 19.84
C TYR A 57 1.49 17.34 20.96
N PHE A 58 2.63 16.71 20.65
CA PHE A 58 3.48 16.04 21.64
C PHE A 58 4.74 16.86 22.00
N CYS A 59 4.60 18.19 22.09
CA CYS A 59 5.73 19.11 22.26
C CYS A 59 6.53 18.94 23.57
N ASP A 60 5.92 18.41 24.64
CA ASP A 60 6.49 18.48 25.99
C ASP A 60 7.25 17.22 26.43
N ILE A 61 7.28 16.16 25.62
CA ILE A 61 7.97 14.90 25.94
C ILE A 61 9.10 14.67 24.93
N ASP A 62 10.32 15.09 25.29
CA ASP A 62 11.49 15.10 24.41
C ASP A 62 11.74 13.75 23.70
N LYS A 63 11.64 12.63 24.42
CA LYS A 63 11.85 11.30 23.86
C LYS A 63 10.79 10.93 22.83
N GLU A 64 9.50 11.09 23.16
CA GLU A 64 8.42 10.75 22.24
C GLU A 64 8.41 11.65 21.01
N ARG A 65 8.67 12.95 21.19
CA ARG A 65 8.81 13.92 20.11
C ARG A 65 9.91 13.53 19.14
N LYS A 66 11.07 13.13 19.65
CA LYS A 66 12.20 12.67 18.83
C LYS A 66 11.81 11.43 18.02
N GLU A 67 11.28 10.40 18.67
CA GLU A 67 10.85 9.16 17.99
C GLU A 67 9.79 9.46 16.91
N ARG A 68 8.77 10.27 17.22
CA ARG A 68 7.76 10.70 16.24
C ARG A 68 8.38 11.40 15.03
N CYS A 69 9.33 12.30 15.26
CA CYS A 69 10.05 12.97 14.19
C CYS A 69 10.86 11.99 13.32
N ASP A 70 11.51 11.00 13.95
CA ASP A 70 12.29 9.98 13.25
C ASP A 70 11.40 9.10 12.36
N TYR A 71 10.22 8.68 12.84
CA TYR A 71 9.27 7.91 12.03
C TYR A 71 8.62 8.74 10.92
N LEU A 72 8.30 10.02 11.18
CA LEU A 72 7.79 10.91 10.15
C LEU A 72 8.81 11.11 9.03
N ASN A 73 10.08 11.33 9.37
CA ASN A 73 11.18 11.39 8.40
C ASN A 73 11.36 10.08 7.64
N ARG A 74 11.30 8.93 8.33
CA ARG A 74 11.39 7.61 7.70
C ARG A 74 10.30 7.41 6.66
N TRP A 75 9.04 7.70 7.03
CA TRP A 75 7.91 7.63 6.12
C TRP A 75 8.11 8.57 4.93
N LEU A 76 8.49 9.82 5.17
CA LEU A 76 8.65 10.81 4.11
C LEU A 76 9.79 10.46 3.15
N ASN A 77 10.91 9.93 3.67
CA ASN A 77 12.02 9.42 2.86
C ASN A 77 11.62 8.23 1.99
N GLU A 78 10.82 7.31 2.52
CA GLU A 78 10.28 6.20 1.73
C GLU A 78 9.43 6.73 0.57
N LYS A 79 8.54 7.70 0.84
CA LYS A 79 7.70 8.30 -0.21
C LYS A 79 8.54 9.07 -1.24
N LYS A 80 9.58 9.78 -0.81
CA LYS A 80 10.54 10.44 -1.72
C LYS A 80 11.20 9.42 -2.63
N ALA A 81 11.70 8.32 -2.05
CA ALA A 81 12.40 7.29 -2.80
C ALA A 81 11.49 6.63 -3.84
N LEU A 82 10.23 6.34 -3.49
CA LEU A 82 9.25 5.78 -4.42
C LEU A 82 8.88 6.76 -5.54
N TYR A 83 8.63 8.03 -5.20
CA TYR A 83 8.20 9.03 -6.17
C TYR A 83 9.30 9.42 -7.15
N THR A 84 10.53 9.60 -6.65
CA THR A 84 11.64 10.18 -7.42
C THR A 84 12.56 9.12 -8.04
N SER A 85 12.17 7.84 -8.01
CA SER A 85 13.05 6.71 -8.34
C SER A 85 14.40 6.82 -7.61
N ASN A 86 14.30 7.05 -6.30
CA ASN A 86 15.41 7.30 -5.40
C ASN A 86 16.38 8.38 -5.92
N THR A 87 15.81 9.55 -6.23
CA THR A 87 16.45 10.76 -6.79
C THR A 87 16.93 10.67 -8.24
N LYS A 88 16.66 9.57 -8.95
CA LYS A 88 17.06 9.44 -10.36
C LYS A 88 16.09 10.09 -11.35
N CYS A 89 14.84 10.31 -10.96
CA CYS A 89 13.81 10.90 -11.82
C CYS A 89 13.81 12.43 -11.69
N LYS A 90 14.47 13.14 -12.61
CA LYS A 90 14.69 14.58 -12.50
C LYS A 90 13.39 15.38 -12.37
N SER A 91 12.42 15.17 -13.26
CA SER A 91 11.14 15.89 -13.23
C SER A 91 10.38 15.70 -11.91
N HIS A 92 10.40 14.51 -11.34
CA HIS A 92 9.77 14.22 -10.05
C HIS A 92 10.55 14.79 -8.85
N ASN A 93 11.88 14.88 -8.94
CA ASN A 93 12.65 15.60 -7.92
C ASN A 93 12.26 17.08 -7.89
N ASP A 94 12.14 17.73 -9.04
CA ASP A 94 11.75 19.15 -9.13
C ASP A 94 10.37 19.40 -8.51
N LEU A 95 9.41 18.49 -8.76
CA LEU A 95 8.08 18.53 -8.14
C LEU A 95 8.15 18.29 -6.63
N TRP A 96 8.92 17.29 -6.19
CA TRP A 96 9.09 16.98 -4.78
C TRP A 96 9.67 18.15 -3.99
N ASP A 97 10.76 18.74 -4.47
CA ASP A 97 11.43 19.85 -3.80
C ASP A 97 10.54 21.10 -3.78
N ARG A 98 9.77 21.34 -4.85
CA ARG A 98 8.83 22.46 -4.93
C ARG A 98 7.66 22.34 -3.95
N TYR A 99 7.05 21.17 -3.85
CA TYR A 99 5.78 21.02 -3.15
C TYR A 99 5.95 20.38 -1.77
N ILE A 100 6.78 19.35 -1.62
CA ILE A 100 6.88 18.56 -0.39
C ILE A 100 7.94 19.11 0.57
N GLU A 101 9.15 19.41 0.10
CA GLU A 101 10.18 19.97 0.99
C GLU A 101 9.80 21.38 1.46
N ARG A 102 9.22 22.22 0.58
CA ARG A 102 8.71 23.53 1.02
C ARG A 102 7.53 23.42 1.98
N LEU A 103 6.66 22.43 1.80
CA LEU A 103 5.58 22.15 2.77
C LEU A 103 6.16 21.76 4.12
N TRP A 104 7.21 20.92 4.14
CA TRP A 104 7.91 20.55 5.37
C TRP A 104 8.39 21.77 6.14
N ASP A 105 9.01 22.73 5.47
CA ASP A 105 9.48 23.96 6.10
C ASP A 105 8.30 24.82 6.59
N ARG A 106 7.28 24.98 5.74
CA ARG A 106 6.09 25.80 6.05
C ARG A 106 5.33 25.31 7.28
N MET A 107 5.14 23.99 7.43
CA MET A 107 4.39 23.42 8.56
C MET A 107 4.99 23.78 9.93
N GLN A 108 6.29 24.06 9.96
CA GLN A 108 7.06 24.31 11.19
C GLN A 108 7.42 25.79 11.35
N GLU A 109 6.94 26.65 10.44
CA GLU A 109 7.10 28.08 10.55
C GLU A 109 6.45 28.58 11.85
N GLY A 110 7.18 29.42 12.59
CA GLY A 110 6.74 29.92 13.90
C GLY A 110 6.96 28.95 15.07
N ALA A 111 7.38 27.70 14.85
CA ALA A 111 7.81 26.82 15.94
C ALA A 111 9.22 27.22 16.44
N GLU A 112 9.42 27.15 17.75
CA GLU A 112 10.74 27.26 18.39
C GLU A 112 11.70 26.21 17.82
N GLU A 113 12.97 26.56 17.63
CA GLU A 113 13.95 25.70 16.94
C GLU A 113 14.11 24.32 17.60
N ASN A 114 14.15 24.28 18.93
CA ASN A 114 14.23 23.05 19.71
C ASN A 114 12.99 22.17 19.60
N LYS A 115 11.84 22.71 19.16
CA LYS A 115 10.56 22.00 18.97
C LYS A 115 10.33 21.58 17.50
N ARG A 116 11.22 21.94 16.58
CA ARG A 116 11.12 21.55 15.17
C ARG A 116 11.53 20.09 14.98
N CYS A 117 10.84 19.42 14.07
CA CYS A 117 11.27 18.16 13.49
C CYS A 117 12.26 18.46 12.37
N GLN A 118 13.54 18.22 12.62
CA GLN A 118 14.56 18.41 11.61
C GLN A 118 14.37 17.41 10.46
N ARG A 119 14.45 17.91 9.23
CA ARG A 119 14.41 17.08 8.03
C ARG A 119 15.71 16.28 7.93
N ASN A 120 15.62 14.96 7.94
CA ASN A 120 16.74 14.06 7.70
C ASN A 120 16.57 13.38 6.34
N VAL A 121 17.17 13.94 5.29
CA VAL A 121 17.12 13.39 3.93
C VAL A 121 18.05 12.18 3.83
N SER A 122 17.57 11.05 3.31
CA SER A 122 18.43 9.89 3.10
C SER A 122 19.35 10.10 1.89
N ASP A 123 20.66 9.97 2.11
CA ASP A 123 21.69 10.14 1.07
C ASP A 123 21.84 8.95 0.10
N LYS A 124 21.07 7.87 0.28
CA LYS A 124 21.21 6.66 -0.54
C LYS A 124 20.64 6.91 -1.93
N LYS A 125 21.49 7.04 -2.95
CA LYS A 125 21.09 7.32 -4.35
C LYS A 125 21.12 6.10 -5.28
N THR A 126 21.07 4.88 -4.73
CA THR A 126 21.12 3.66 -5.54
C THR A 126 19.75 3.33 -6.12
N PHE A 127 19.64 3.36 -7.44
CA PHE A 127 18.49 2.86 -8.20
C PHE A 127 19.00 2.48 -9.60
N GLN A 128 18.53 1.35 -10.14
CA GLN A 128 19.07 0.85 -11.41
C GLN A 128 18.45 1.63 -12.57
N ASP A 129 19.30 2.11 -13.48
CA ASP A 129 18.86 2.99 -14.57
C ASP A 129 17.89 2.29 -15.55
N ILE A 130 17.92 0.95 -15.62
CA ILE A 130 17.00 0.16 -16.45
C ILE A 130 15.52 0.31 -16.06
N TRP A 131 15.22 0.75 -14.83
CA TRP A 131 13.85 0.95 -14.35
C TRP A 131 13.42 2.43 -14.41
N ILE A 132 14.27 3.31 -14.93
CA ILE A 132 13.92 4.73 -15.11
C ILE A 132 13.13 4.86 -16.41
N ILE A 133 11.90 5.35 -16.29
CA ILE A 133 11.05 5.61 -17.45
C ILE A 133 11.56 6.86 -18.22
N PRO A 134 11.44 6.89 -19.56
CA PRO A 134 11.97 8.01 -20.37
C PRO A 134 11.43 9.39 -19.97
N SER A 135 10.18 9.45 -19.51
CA SER A 135 9.52 10.69 -19.07
C SER A 135 10.16 11.34 -17.83
N CYS A 136 10.99 10.60 -17.08
CA CYS A 136 11.70 11.15 -15.92
C CYS A 136 12.71 12.25 -16.27
N ASN A 137 13.20 12.27 -17.50
CA ASN A 137 14.24 13.20 -17.96
C ASN A 137 13.69 14.30 -18.89
N SER A 138 12.45 14.18 -19.35
CA SER A 138 11.79 15.22 -20.14
C SER A 138 11.13 16.24 -19.24
N SER A 139 11.33 17.54 -19.53
CA SER A 139 10.62 18.66 -18.91
C SER A 139 9.13 18.72 -19.26
N ASN A 140 8.68 17.91 -20.20
CA ASN A 140 7.32 17.91 -20.69
C ASN A 140 6.46 17.02 -19.79
N SER A 141 5.38 17.58 -19.26
CA SER A 141 4.34 16.81 -18.58
C SER A 141 3.89 15.67 -19.48
N VAL A 142 3.86 14.45 -18.96
CA VAL A 142 3.27 13.32 -19.67
C VAL A 142 1.79 13.63 -19.83
N GLU A 143 1.40 14.12 -20.99
CA GLU A 143 0.01 14.03 -21.42
C GLU A 143 -0.26 12.53 -21.55
N ILE A 144 -1.07 12.00 -20.62
CA ILE A 144 -1.64 10.67 -20.80
C ILE A 144 -2.51 10.79 -22.05
N GLU A 145 -1.97 10.32 -23.17
CA GLU A 145 -2.66 10.33 -24.45
C GLU A 145 -3.92 9.49 -24.28
N LYS A 146 -5.08 10.16 -24.18
CA LYS A 146 -6.40 9.51 -24.10
C LYS A 146 -6.81 8.92 -25.44
N SER A 147 -5.88 8.27 -26.15
CA SER A 147 -6.19 7.58 -27.40
C SER A 147 -6.56 6.14 -27.10
N CYS A 148 -7.81 5.94 -26.67
CA CYS A 148 -8.45 4.69 -27.02
C CYS A 148 -8.77 4.80 -28.51
N GLN A 149 -7.99 4.12 -29.35
CA GLN A 149 -8.29 4.00 -30.78
C GLN A 149 -9.63 3.29 -30.92
N HIS A 150 -10.71 4.04 -31.10
CA HIS A 150 -11.93 3.51 -31.67
C HIS A 150 -11.61 3.18 -33.13
N ALA A 151 -11.36 1.91 -33.41
CA ALA A 151 -11.35 1.41 -34.78
C ALA A 151 -12.74 1.67 -35.38
N GLU A 152 -12.82 2.62 -36.30
CA GLU A 152 -14.04 2.85 -37.07
C GLU A 152 -14.37 1.59 -37.89
N PRO A 153 -15.65 1.15 -37.94
CA PRO A 153 -16.05 0.06 -38.82
C PRO A 153 -15.93 0.45 -40.29
N PRO A 154 -15.75 -0.52 -41.21
CA PRO A 154 -15.45 -0.25 -42.61
C PRO A 154 -16.59 0.47 -43.34
N PHE A 155 -16.20 1.47 -44.14
CA PHE A 155 -17.00 2.19 -45.12
C PHE A 155 -17.83 1.25 -46.03
N VAL A 156 -19.11 1.60 -46.23
CA VAL A 156 -19.95 1.08 -47.32
C VAL A 156 -20.26 2.25 -48.28
N PRO A 157 -20.16 2.07 -49.62
CA PRO A 157 -20.15 3.17 -50.59
C PRO A 157 -21.54 3.64 -51.08
N THR A 158 -21.66 4.98 -51.09
CA THR A 158 -22.31 5.96 -52.01
C THR A 158 -23.49 5.61 -52.94
N ALA A 159 -24.54 6.46 -52.91
CA ALA A 159 -25.38 6.88 -54.05
C ALA A 159 -26.10 8.25 -53.75
N PRO A 160 -26.52 9.07 -54.74
CA PRO A 160 -26.16 10.50 -54.77
C PRO A 160 -27.26 11.56 -54.55
N ALA A 161 -26.80 12.73 -54.08
CA ALA A 161 -27.19 14.13 -54.33
C ALA A 161 -28.63 14.64 -54.10
N LEU A 162 -28.82 15.55 -53.14
CA LEU A 162 -29.46 16.87 -53.38
C LEU A 162 -29.11 17.88 -52.26
N ALA A 163 -28.84 19.12 -52.64
CA ALA A 163 -28.32 20.20 -51.79
C ALA A 163 -29.42 20.98 -51.02
N SER A 164 -29.16 21.35 -49.77
CA SER A 164 -29.39 22.70 -49.19
C SER A 164 -29.06 22.75 -47.68
N HIS A 165 -28.32 23.79 -47.29
CA HIS A 165 -27.93 24.23 -45.92
C HIS A 165 -28.99 25.26 -45.41
N PRO A 166 -29.12 25.70 -44.13
CA PRO A 166 -28.21 25.63 -42.97
C PRO A 166 -28.76 25.04 -41.66
N GLN A 167 -27.84 24.91 -40.70
CA GLN A 167 -27.87 24.14 -39.45
C GLN A 167 -28.96 24.50 -38.43
N ASP A 168 -29.45 23.46 -37.76
CA ASP A 168 -29.73 23.43 -36.31
C ASP A 168 -29.46 22.01 -35.79
N HIS A 169 -28.27 21.78 -35.25
CA HIS A 169 -27.91 20.49 -34.66
C HIS A 169 -28.37 20.44 -33.19
N ALA A 170 -29.64 20.08 -32.99
CA ALA A 170 -30.07 19.50 -31.72
C ALA A 170 -29.48 18.08 -31.59
N CYS A 171 -28.78 17.79 -30.49
CA CYS A 171 -28.23 16.46 -30.22
C CYS A 171 -29.36 15.40 -30.20
N PRO A 172 -29.29 14.33 -30.99
CA PRO A 172 -30.23 13.22 -30.85
C PRO A 172 -29.87 12.39 -29.61
N SER A 173 -30.86 12.17 -28.75
CA SER A 173 -30.77 11.20 -27.66
C SER A 173 -30.48 9.81 -28.23
N SER A 174 -29.26 9.32 -27.99
CA SER A 174 -28.88 7.96 -28.29
C SER A 174 -29.61 7.01 -27.33
N VAL A 175 -30.52 6.21 -27.88
CA VAL A 175 -31.08 5.05 -27.18
C VAL A 175 -29.94 4.04 -27.03
N ALA A 176 -29.58 3.75 -25.78
CA ALA A 176 -28.50 2.83 -25.45
C ALA A 176 -28.72 1.44 -26.09
N PRO A 177 -27.72 0.84 -26.78
CA PRO A 177 -27.82 -0.52 -27.28
C PRO A 177 -27.84 -1.50 -26.09
N ILE A 178 -28.96 -2.22 -25.97
CA ILE A 178 -29.20 -3.23 -24.93
C ILE A 178 -28.50 -4.53 -25.30
N THR A 179 -27.18 -4.56 -25.30
CA THR A 179 -26.42 -5.82 -25.20
C THR A 179 -25.07 -5.53 -24.56
N SER A 180 -25.06 -5.26 -23.26
CA SER A 180 -23.82 -5.18 -22.50
C SER A 180 -23.40 -6.57 -22.02
N SER A 181 -22.15 -6.93 -22.28
CA SER A 181 -21.40 -8.03 -21.67
C SER A 181 -21.46 -8.02 -20.13
N CYS A 182 -21.89 -6.92 -19.53
CA CYS A 182 -22.14 -6.73 -18.11
C CYS A 182 -23.26 -7.63 -17.56
N LYS A 183 -24.30 -7.96 -18.36
CA LYS A 183 -25.36 -8.89 -17.91
C LYS A 183 -24.85 -10.33 -17.78
N ALA A 184 -23.94 -10.75 -18.66
CA ALA A 184 -23.34 -12.09 -18.61
C ALA A 184 -22.37 -12.22 -17.42
N VAL A 185 -21.59 -11.18 -17.11
CA VAL A 185 -20.66 -11.16 -15.96
C VAL A 185 -21.40 -11.15 -14.62
N LEU A 186 -22.49 -10.37 -14.50
CA LEU A 186 -23.28 -10.33 -13.28
C LEU A 186 -23.94 -11.68 -12.99
N THR A 187 -24.60 -12.27 -13.98
CA THR A 187 -25.29 -13.57 -13.82
C THR A 187 -24.31 -14.71 -13.52
N THR A 188 -23.17 -14.79 -14.20
CA THR A 188 -22.15 -15.81 -13.91
C THR A 188 -21.55 -15.65 -12.52
N THR A 189 -21.31 -14.42 -12.05
CA THR A 189 -20.76 -14.18 -10.70
C THR A 189 -21.72 -14.63 -9.60
N TYR A 190 -23.02 -14.32 -9.70
CA TYR A 190 -24.00 -14.74 -8.69
C TYR A 190 -24.21 -16.26 -8.66
N VAL A 191 -24.19 -16.92 -9.82
CA VAL A 191 -24.31 -18.39 -9.89
C VAL A 191 -23.10 -19.06 -9.25
N VAL A 192 -21.88 -18.60 -9.57
CA VAL A 192 -20.65 -19.14 -8.96
C VAL A 192 -20.62 -18.88 -7.45
N PHE A 193 -21.00 -17.69 -7.01
CA PHE A 193 -21.02 -17.36 -5.58
C PHE A 193 -22.08 -18.16 -4.81
N GLY A 194 -23.26 -18.36 -5.40
CA GLY A 194 -24.31 -19.22 -4.85
C GLY A 194 -23.87 -20.67 -4.68
N ILE A 195 -23.15 -21.21 -5.68
CA ILE A 195 -22.57 -22.56 -5.62
C ILE A 195 -21.51 -22.67 -4.52
N LEU A 196 -20.64 -21.66 -4.35
CA LEU A 196 -19.64 -21.63 -3.28
C LEU A 196 -20.26 -21.59 -1.88
N LEU A 197 -21.30 -20.76 -1.69
CA LEU A 197 -22.04 -20.71 -0.43
C LEU A 197 -22.77 -22.01 -0.14
N PHE A 198 -23.35 -22.64 -1.18
CA PHE A 198 -23.97 -23.96 -1.07
C PHE A 198 -22.92 -24.99 -0.63
N PHE A 199 -21.74 -25.05 -1.26
CA PHE A 199 -20.67 -25.95 -0.83
C PHE A 199 -20.21 -25.68 0.61
N MET A 200 -20.02 -24.41 1.02
CA MET A 200 -19.70 -24.09 2.42
C MET A 200 -20.78 -24.55 3.40
N TYR A 201 -22.06 -24.39 3.04
CA TYR A 201 -23.18 -24.86 3.83
C TYR A 201 -23.16 -26.39 3.97
N PHE A 202 -22.99 -27.13 2.88
CA PHE A 202 -22.89 -28.59 2.93
C PHE A 202 -21.64 -29.07 3.69
N LEU A 203 -20.51 -28.38 3.59
CA LEU A 203 -19.31 -28.67 4.40
C LEU A 203 -19.53 -28.42 5.90
N ARG A 204 -20.37 -27.45 6.25
CA ARG A 204 -20.72 -27.11 7.64
C ARG A 204 -21.73 -28.09 8.25
N PHE A 205 -22.66 -28.63 7.45
CA PHE A 205 -23.76 -29.48 7.92
C PHE A 205 -23.64 -30.97 7.57
N SER A 206 -22.69 -31.39 6.72
CA SER A 206 -22.37 -32.81 6.54
C SER A 206 -21.36 -33.28 7.60
N SER A 207 -21.60 -34.48 8.15
CA SER A 207 -20.66 -35.24 8.99
C SER A 207 -19.31 -35.56 8.31
N VAL A 208 -19.14 -35.12 7.05
CA VAL A 208 -17.92 -35.22 6.23
C VAL A 208 -16.79 -34.29 6.73
N GLY A 209 -17.11 -33.16 7.40
CA GLY A 209 -16.09 -32.27 7.96
C GLY A 209 -15.18 -32.95 9.00
N MET A 210 -15.71 -33.91 9.74
CA MET A 210 -14.95 -34.73 10.71
C MET A 210 -14.01 -35.73 10.02
N LYS A 211 -14.33 -36.17 8.80
CA LYS A 211 -13.55 -37.16 8.03
C LYS A 211 -12.34 -36.52 7.34
N LEU A 212 -12.44 -35.25 6.93
CA LEU A 212 -11.35 -34.50 6.29
C LEU A 212 -10.19 -34.21 7.26
N ASN A 213 -10.49 -33.92 8.54
CA ASN A 213 -9.48 -33.70 9.57
C ASN A 213 -8.61 -34.95 9.80
N ASN A 214 -9.17 -36.15 9.67
CA ASN A 214 -8.41 -37.40 9.81
C ASN A 214 -7.47 -37.67 8.62
N LEU A 215 -7.84 -37.24 7.41
CA LEU A 215 -6.99 -37.30 6.21
C LEU A 215 -5.81 -36.31 6.29
N ILE A 216 -6.05 -35.08 6.75
CA ILE A 216 -5.00 -34.07 6.94
C ILE A 216 -4.03 -34.46 8.07
N ARG A 217 -4.53 -35.13 9.12
CA ARG A 217 -3.70 -35.66 10.22
C ARG A 217 -2.83 -36.84 9.77
N GLY A 218 -3.32 -37.70 8.86
CA GLY A 218 -2.54 -38.77 8.24
C GLY A 218 -1.40 -38.25 7.34
N GLY A 219 -1.65 -37.17 6.60
CA GLY A 219 -0.62 -36.52 5.75
C GLY A 219 0.54 -35.93 6.55
N LYS A 220 0.29 -35.37 7.74
CA LYS A 220 1.35 -34.82 8.62
C LYS A 220 2.25 -35.89 9.25
N ILE A 221 1.77 -37.12 9.42
CA ILE A 221 2.58 -38.24 9.95
C ILE A 221 3.54 -38.77 8.88
N LYS A 222 3.12 -38.83 7.62
CA LYS A 222 3.96 -39.27 6.50
C LYS A 222 5.14 -38.31 6.24
N ARG A 223 4.92 -37.00 6.38
CA ARG A 223 5.97 -35.97 6.18
C ARG A 223 7.11 -36.07 7.22
N ARG A 224 6.78 -36.33 8.49
CA ARG A 224 7.79 -36.55 9.55
C ARG A 224 8.65 -37.81 9.33
N LYS A 225 8.18 -38.80 8.58
CA LYS A 225 8.95 -40.01 8.27
C LYS A 225 10.01 -39.74 7.19
N VAL A 226 9.65 -38.91 6.20
CA VAL A 226 10.56 -38.48 5.12
C VAL A 226 11.62 -37.48 5.64
N ASP A 227 11.25 -36.58 6.54
CA ASP A 227 12.19 -35.63 7.16
C ASP A 227 13.18 -36.31 8.14
N LYS A 228 12.85 -37.52 8.62
CA LYS A 228 13.75 -38.33 9.46
C LYS A 228 14.77 -39.10 8.61
N GLU A 229 14.37 -39.65 7.47
CA GLU A 229 15.29 -40.32 6.54
C GLU A 229 16.30 -39.35 5.89
N ASN A 230 15.88 -38.12 5.55
CA ASN A 230 16.80 -37.11 5.00
C ASN A 230 17.82 -36.54 6.00
N ASN A 231 17.53 -36.58 7.30
CA ASN A 231 18.45 -36.08 8.35
C ASN A 231 19.50 -37.10 8.77
N GLU A 232 19.33 -38.39 8.43
CA GLU A 232 20.31 -39.43 8.73
C GLU A 232 21.44 -39.51 7.68
N SER A 233 21.31 -38.87 6.50
CA SER A 233 22.36 -38.89 5.47
C SER A 233 23.39 -37.75 5.54
N PHE A 234 23.30 -36.83 6.51
CA PHE A 234 24.12 -35.61 6.55
C PHE A 234 24.95 -35.39 7.82
N ARG A 235 25.22 -36.43 8.62
CA ARG A 235 26.14 -36.32 9.76
C ARG A 235 27.39 -37.18 9.60
N SER A 236 28.39 -36.61 8.91
CA SER A 236 29.81 -36.97 9.07
C SER A 236 30.60 -35.75 9.56
N ASP A 237 31.36 -35.98 10.63
CA ASP A 237 32.56 -35.28 11.11
C ASP A 237 32.50 -33.77 11.42
N ASN A 238 32.47 -33.44 12.72
CA ASN A 238 33.70 -33.11 13.45
C ASN A 238 33.42 -32.69 14.90
N ASN A 239 34.34 -33.10 15.77
CA ASN A 239 34.36 -32.95 17.22
C ASN A 239 35.00 -31.61 17.62
N SER A 240 34.48 -30.93 18.66
CA SER A 240 35.31 -30.43 19.79
C SER A 240 34.48 -29.71 20.88
N ASN A 241 34.69 -30.20 22.10
CA ASN A 241 34.73 -29.50 23.39
C ASN A 241 33.46 -28.93 24.06
N MET A 242 32.78 -29.84 24.78
CA MET A 242 32.52 -29.86 26.24
C MET A 242 32.48 -28.54 27.06
N GLU A 243 31.28 -28.26 27.60
CA GLU A 243 30.86 -27.86 28.97
C GLU A 243 29.65 -26.90 28.83
N SER A 244 28.50 -27.05 29.48
CA SER A 244 28.21 -27.59 30.80
C SER A 244 26.74 -28.06 30.92
N LEU A 245 26.59 -29.17 31.66
CA LEU A 245 25.46 -29.61 32.50
C LEU A 245 24.00 -29.54 31.98
N ASP A 246 23.59 -30.70 31.48
CA ASP A 246 22.25 -31.27 31.62
C ASP A 246 21.88 -31.45 33.11
N ARG A 247 20.71 -30.95 33.53
CA ARG A 247 19.70 -31.81 34.16
C ARG A 247 18.35 -31.14 34.30
N ARG A 248 17.39 -31.73 33.60
CA ARG A 248 15.95 -31.70 33.87
C ARG A 248 15.64 -32.02 35.34
N PHE A 249 14.68 -31.28 35.91
CA PHE A 249 13.69 -31.89 36.81
C PHE A 249 12.27 -31.47 36.38
N ASN A 250 11.52 -32.46 35.92
CA ASN A 250 10.07 -32.47 35.79
C ASN A 250 9.51 -33.21 37.01
N VAL A 251 8.62 -32.61 37.82
CA VAL A 251 7.61 -33.30 38.65
C VAL A 251 6.45 -32.30 38.87
N ILE A 252 5.34 -32.40 38.12
CA ILE A 252 4.04 -33.05 38.45
C ILE A 252 3.27 -32.36 39.58
N TYR A 253 2.17 -31.70 39.19
CA TYR A 253 1.14 -31.10 40.06
C TYR A 253 0.26 -32.22 40.63
N ASN A 254 0.05 -32.24 41.95
CA ASN A 254 -1.05 -32.98 42.56
C ASN A 254 -1.82 -32.03 43.49
N SER A 255 -3.12 -31.90 43.22
CA SER A 255 -4.08 -31.20 44.07
C SER A 255 -4.44 -32.04 45.28
N PHE A 256 -4.72 -31.42 46.44
CA PHE A 256 -5.79 -31.88 47.33
C PHE A 256 -6.38 -30.70 48.12
N GLN A 257 -7.72 -30.67 48.15
CA GLN A 257 -8.55 -29.86 49.04
C GLN A 257 -8.32 -30.24 50.50
N ASN A 258 -8.23 -29.23 51.36
CA ASN A 258 -9.14 -29.00 52.49
C ASN A 258 -8.85 -27.63 53.11
#